data_AF-A0A9P8TQE7-F1
#
_entry.id   AF-A0A9P8TQE7-F1
#
_cell.length_a   1.000
_cell.length_b   1.000
_cell.length_c   1.000
_cell.angle_alpha   90.00
_cell.angle_beta   90.00
_cell.angle_gamma   90.00
#
_symmetry.space_group_name_H-M   'P 1'
#
loop_
_entity.id
_entity.type
_entity.pdbx_description
1 polymer ?
#
loop_
_entity_poly.entity_id
_entity_poly.type
_entity_poly.pdbx_seq_one_letter_code
_entity_poly.pdbx_strand_id
1 'polypeptide(L)'
;IVFFIAFIPLIVQELTERGLWKATTRFFHHLISLSPFFEVFVCQIYATSLIQDVTFGGAKYISTGRGFAVSRIQFFYLYSKFSSQSIYSGSKLFLMLLFATMTIWQPALLWFWITLISMCLAPFIFNPHQFSFYDYFIDYRDFIHWLSRGNSKWHANSWIGTVRQARARYTGYKKKIIGHESEKMAAGDQRKSTFNDTYLTELIIPFFISVFLFFAYTFINAQNGVKMVRPTNSVLRLIILTLFPIVVNMVTLLVIFAISFVLGPILRNMCCIKKTPSTLAALAHMVSVFVHLITFELIWFLEGWNFSRSLACILCIINIQNFIFKAVVILVLSRELKHDKINRSWWSGSWFQKAVGWTFITQPLREYIVKIIEMTLFAVDFILGHCLLFVQTIFVFIPYIDRWHTMTLFWLSPKKQIRGRVLTKAQRRRRTFIVMRYFVLYFLILALFLALLIVPVFTAGFLPKLDDKLAGTPLEGLIQPNGQDNDDTGTRAPSTIVTTTGVHPLIKTVIW
;
A
#
# COMPACT_ATOMS: atom_id res chain seq x y z
N ILE A 1 8.22 3.98 -26.67
CA ILE A 1 9.48 3.72 -27.40
C ILE A 1 10.20 2.50 -26.83
N VAL A 2 10.58 2.50 -25.54
CA VAL A 2 11.33 1.38 -24.90
C VAL A 2 10.64 0.01 -25.07
N PHE A 3 9.32 -0.08 -24.84
CA PHE A 3 8.58 -1.35 -25.04
C PHE A 3 8.71 -1.88 -26.47
N PHE A 4 8.52 -1.01 -27.47
CA PHE A 4 8.62 -1.43 -28.87
C PHE A 4 10.04 -1.87 -29.23
N ILE A 5 11.07 -1.20 -28.68
CA ILE A 5 12.47 -1.59 -28.87
C ILE A 5 12.73 -3.00 -28.31
N ALA A 6 12.20 -3.33 -27.14
CA ALA A 6 12.36 -4.65 -26.54
C ALA A 6 11.77 -5.80 -27.40
N PHE A 7 10.74 -5.51 -28.22
CA PHE A 7 10.16 -6.50 -29.14
C PHE A 7 10.90 -6.62 -30.48
N ILE A 8 11.80 -5.68 -30.84
CA ILE A 8 12.49 -5.71 -32.15
C ILE A 8 13.24 -7.03 -32.36
N PRO A 9 14.08 -7.53 -31.43
CA PRO A 9 14.81 -8.78 -31.64
C PRO A 9 13.88 -9.97 -31.91
N LEU A 10 12.77 -10.05 -31.17
CA LEU A 10 11.77 -11.11 -31.32
C LEU A 10 11.05 -11.03 -32.68
N ILE A 11 10.65 -9.83 -33.09
CA ILE A 11 9.95 -9.63 -34.37
C ILE A 11 10.89 -9.93 -35.53
N VAL A 12 12.14 -9.47 -35.48
CA VAL A 12 13.14 -9.73 -36.53
C VAL A 12 13.41 -11.22 -36.65
N GLN A 13 13.63 -11.92 -35.52
CA GLN A 13 13.85 -13.36 -35.53
C GLN A 13 12.67 -14.12 -36.17
N GLU A 14 11.43 -13.84 -35.74
CA GLU A 14 10.25 -14.52 -36.28
C GLU A 14 9.96 -14.15 -37.74
N LEU A 15 10.29 -12.92 -38.14
CA LEU A 15 10.18 -12.46 -39.52
C LEU A 15 11.14 -13.25 -40.43
N THR A 16 12.38 -13.44 -39.99
CA THR A 16 13.41 -14.19 -40.73
C THR A 16 13.11 -15.69 -40.76
N GLU A 17 12.70 -16.29 -39.65
CA GLU A 17 12.50 -17.75 -39.56
C GLU A 17 11.15 -18.23 -40.10
N ARG A 18 10.09 -17.43 -39.96
CA ARG A 18 8.70 -17.90 -40.13
C ARG A 18 7.84 -17.01 -41.02
N GLY A 19 8.40 -15.91 -41.52
CA GLY A 19 7.74 -14.97 -42.42
C GLY A 19 6.83 -13.96 -41.70
N LEU A 20 6.41 -12.95 -42.46
CA LEU A 20 5.73 -11.75 -41.95
C LEU A 20 4.42 -12.04 -41.21
N TRP A 21 3.62 -12.98 -41.70
CA TRP A 21 2.32 -13.28 -41.12
C TRP A 21 2.46 -13.84 -39.70
N LYS A 22 3.29 -14.86 -39.52
CA LYS A 22 3.52 -15.49 -38.21
C LYS A 22 4.16 -14.52 -37.22
N ALA A 23 5.11 -13.70 -37.67
CA ALA A 23 5.73 -12.66 -36.85
C ALA A 23 4.69 -11.65 -36.36
N THR A 24 3.83 -11.15 -37.26
CA THR A 24 2.78 -10.17 -36.92
C THR A 24 1.74 -10.77 -35.97
N THR A 25 1.24 -11.99 -36.24
CA THR A 25 0.28 -12.66 -35.35
C THR A 25 0.87 -12.90 -33.96
N ARG A 26 2.14 -13.33 -33.88
CA ARG A 26 2.81 -13.54 -32.59
C ARG A 26 3.00 -12.24 -31.81
N PHE A 27 3.37 -11.15 -32.50
CA PHE A 27 3.46 -9.83 -31.89
C PHE A 27 2.12 -9.38 -31.29
N PHE A 28 1.01 -9.54 -32.02
CA PHE A 28 -0.32 -9.26 -31.47
C PHE A 28 -0.68 -10.14 -30.27
N HIS A 29 -0.32 -11.43 -30.27
CA HIS A 29 -0.49 -12.28 -29.10
C HIS A 29 0.30 -11.77 -27.87
N HIS A 30 1.51 -11.27 -28.06
CA HIS A 30 2.28 -10.64 -26.97
C HIS A 30 1.60 -9.36 -26.45
N LEU A 31 1.01 -8.54 -27.32
CA LEU A 31 0.27 -7.35 -26.89
C LEU A 31 -1.02 -7.71 -26.12
N ILE A 32 -1.83 -8.62 -26.65
CA ILE A 32 -3.11 -9.03 -26.03
C ILE A 32 -2.86 -9.74 -24.69
N SER A 33 -1.77 -10.51 -24.57
CA SER A 33 -1.34 -11.11 -23.31
C SER A 33 -0.68 -10.14 -22.33
N LEU A 34 -0.65 -8.85 -22.64
CA LEU A 34 -0.06 -7.81 -21.80
C LEU A 34 1.42 -8.06 -21.51
N SER A 35 2.17 -8.66 -22.43
CA SER A 35 3.60 -8.93 -22.29
C SER A 35 4.44 -7.68 -21.91
N PRO A 36 4.22 -6.48 -22.50
CA PRO A 36 4.95 -5.27 -22.06
C PRO A 36 4.68 -4.93 -20.58
N PHE A 37 3.45 -5.21 -20.12
CA PHE A 37 3.05 -5.03 -18.74
C PHE A 37 3.80 -5.99 -17.82
N PHE A 38 3.95 -7.25 -18.22
CA PHE A 38 4.73 -8.23 -17.47
C PHE A 38 6.21 -7.86 -17.40
N GLU A 39 6.78 -7.37 -18.49
CA GLU A 39 8.19 -7.00 -18.57
C GLU A 39 8.57 -5.90 -17.58
N VAL A 40 7.77 -4.83 -17.48
CA VAL A 40 7.95 -3.77 -16.48
C VAL A 40 7.99 -4.36 -15.07
N PHE A 41 7.04 -5.23 -14.76
CA PHE A 41 6.93 -5.86 -13.46
C PHE A 41 8.16 -6.72 -13.15
N VAL A 42 8.60 -7.56 -14.10
CA VAL A 42 9.78 -8.42 -13.94
C VAL A 42 11.05 -7.59 -13.74
N CYS A 43 11.24 -6.53 -14.52
CA CYS A 43 12.36 -5.60 -14.34
C CYS A 43 12.37 -4.98 -12.93
N GLN A 44 11.21 -4.58 -12.41
CA GLN A 44 11.11 -4.06 -11.05
C GLN A 44 11.46 -5.11 -9.99
N ILE A 45 11.01 -6.36 -10.16
CA ILE A 45 11.34 -7.46 -9.24
C ILE A 45 12.84 -7.75 -9.27
N TYR A 46 13.47 -7.78 -10.45
CA TYR A 46 14.91 -7.96 -10.57
C TYR A 46 15.69 -6.82 -9.92
N ALA A 47 15.34 -5.57 -10.21
CA ALA A 47 15.97 -4.41 -9.59
C ALA A 47 15.88 -4.46 -8.06
N THR A 48 14.70 -4.77 -7.53
CA THR A 48 14.50 -4.86 -6.07
C THR A 48 15.25 -6.04 -5.46
N SER A 49 15.33 -7.17 -6.16
CA SER A 49 16.10 -8.33 -5.70
C SER A 49 17.60 -8.04 -5.63
N LEU A 50 18.14 -7.30 -6.61
CA LEU A 50 19.54 -6.88 -6.63
C LEU A 50 19.83 -5.90 -5.49
N ILE A 51 18.97 -4.90 -5.29
CA ILE A 51 19.11 -3.95 -4.16
C ILE A 51 19.07 -4.70 -2.83
N GLN A 52 18.15 -5.66 -2.67
CA GLN A 52 18.04 -6.44 -1.43
C GLN A 52 19.25 -7.34 -1.20
N ASP A 53 19.80 -7.95 -2.24
CA ASP A 53 20.97 -8.81 -2.10
C ASP A 53 22.22 -7.99 -1.74
N VAL A 54 22.41 -6.82 -2.36
CA VAL A 54 23.48 -5.89 -2.01
C VAL A 54 23.33 -5.34 -0.59
N THR A 55 22.11 -5.00 -0.16
CA THR A 55 21.88 -4.34 1.14
C THR A 55 21.88 -5.32 2.32
N PHE A 56 21.35 -6.53 2.13
CA PHE A 56 21.14 -7.49 3.23
C PHE A 56 21.98 -8.77 3.11
N GLY A 57 22.65 -9.01 1.98
CA GLY A 57 23.60 -10.12 1.81
C GLY A 57 22.97 -11.50 1.93
N GLY A 58 21.88 -11.78 1.20
CA GLY A 58 21.17 -13.04 1.35
C GLY A 58 20.17 -13.36 0.25
N ALA A 59 20.51 -14.34 -0.59
CA ALA A 59 19.59 -14.96 -1.53
C ALA A 59 18.65 -15.95 -0.81
N LYS A 60 17.40 -15.55 -0.57
CA LYS A 60 16.36 -16.50 -0.14
C LYS A 60 15.83 -17.25 -1.36
N TYR A 61 16.28 -18.50 -1.54
CA TYR A 61 15.68 -19.36 -2.55
C TYR A 61 14.19 -19.56 -2.25
N ILE A 62 13.36 -19.17 -3.21
CA ILE A 62 11.94 -19.52 -3.22
C ILE A 62 11.83 -20.65 -4.22
N SER A 63 11.42 -21.83 -3.77
CA SER A 63 11.19 -22.98 -4.65
C SER A 63 10.14 -22.61 -5.70
N THR A 64 10.58 -22.27 -6.90
CA THR A 64 9.72 -22.20 -8.08
C THR A 64 9.50 -23.65 -8.51
N GLY A 65 8.26 -24.13 -8.42
CA GLY A 65 7.93 -25.49 -8.84
C GLY A 65 8.36 -25.72 -10.30
N ARG A 66 8.83 -26.93 -10.62
CA ARG A 66 9.10 -27.35 -12.00
C ARG A 66 7.77 -27.69 -12.66
N GLY A 67 7.06 -26.69 -13.17
CA GLY A 67 5.79 -26.87 -13.89
C GLY A 67 5.14 -25.53 -14.24
N PHE A 68 4.31 -25.50 -15.28
CA PHE A 68 3.46 -24.34 -15.54
C PHE A 68 2.52 -24.14 -14.35
N ALA A 69 2.54 -22.95 -13.76
CA ALA A 69 1.64 -22.58 -12.67
C ALA A 69 0.23 -22.37 -13.25
N VAL A 70 -0.49 -23.47 -13.48
CA VAL A 70 -1.88 -23.46 -13.96
C VAL A 70 -2.87 -23.25 -12.80
N SER A 71 -2.42 -23.46 -11.56
CA SER A 71 -3.24 -23.26 -10.38
C SER A 71 -3.25 -21.81 -9.92
N ARG A 72 -4.47 -21.34 -9.63
CA ARG A 72 -4.71 -20.04 -9.00
C ARG A 72 -4.07 -19.96 -7.61
N ILE A 73 -3.42 -18.84 -7.34
CA ILE A 73 -2.88 -18.48 -6.01
C ILE A 73 -3.84 -17.48 -5.36
N GLN A 74 -4.00 -17.55 -4.03
CA GLN A 74 -4.87 -16.64 -3.28
C GLN A 74 -4.33 -15.20 -3.26
N PHE A 75 -5.22 -14.21 -3.37
CA PHE A 75 -4.89 -12.77 -3.37
C PHE A 75 -3.94 -12.36 -2.23
N PHE A 76 -4.24 -12.72 -0.97
CA PHE A 76 -3.41 -12.30 0.17
C PHE A 76 -1.96 -12.83 0.07
N TYR A 77 -1.76 -14.00 -0.53
CA TYR A 77 -0.44 -14.59 -0.68
C TYR A 77 0.37 -13.86 -1.75
N LEU A 78 -0.27 -13.49 -2.87
CA LEU A 78 0.35 -12.64 -3.89
C LEU A 78 0.66 -11.25 -3.32
N TYR A 79 -0.30 -10.63 -2.64
CA TYR A 79 -0.14 -9.32 -2.01
C TYR A 79 1.03 -9.31 -1.02
N SER A 80 1.06 -10.26 -0.06
CA SER A 80 2.13 -10.34 0.95
C SER A 80 3.52 -10.58 0.35
N LYS A 81 3.61 -11.30 -0.77
CA LYS A 81 4.88 -11.58 -1.45
C LYS A 81 5.40 -10.37 -2.23
N PHE A 82 4.50 -9.64 -2.91
CA PHE A 82 4.88 -8.58 -3.83
C PHE A 82 4.71 -7.16 -3.26
N SER A 83 4.14 -6.99 -2.05
CA SER A 83 3.92 -5.69 -1.43
C SER A 83 5.21 -4.88 -1.30
N SER A 84 6.20 -5.45 -0.62
CA SER A 84 7.53 -4.87 -0.42
C SER A 84 8.40 -4.81 -1.69
N GLN A 85 8.07 -5.59 -2.72
CA GLN A 85 8.90 -5.71 -3.92
C GLN A 85 8.50 -4.73 -5.03
N SER A 86 7.20 -4.48 -5.18
CA SER A 86 6.67 -3.70 -6.31
C SER A 86 5.49 -2.82 -5.93
N ILE A 87 4.56 -3.30 -5.11
CA ILE A 87 3.28 -2.60 -4.91
C ILE A 87 3.48 -1.32 -4.08
N TYR A 88 4.31 -1.33 -3.02
CA TYR A 88 4.52 -0.14 -2.19
C TYR A 88 5.26 0.98 -2.93
N SER A 89 6.25 0.66 -3.75
CA SER A 89 6.93 1.66 -4.59
C SER A 89 6.01 2.13 -5.72
N GLY A 90 5.33 1.19 -6.38
CA GLY A 90 4.37 1.47 -7.45
C GLY A 90 3.23 2.39 -6.99
N SER A 91 2.66 2.18 -5.80
CA SER A 91 1.54 2.99 -5.30
C SER A 91 1.95 4.41 -4.93
N LYS A 92 3.14 4.61 -4.35
CA LYS A 92 3.68 5.96 -4.07
C LYS A 92 3.94 6.73 -5.35
N LEU A 93 4.59 6.07 -6.32
CA LEU A 93 4.84 6.68 -7.63
C LEU A 93 3.53 6.95 -8.38
N PHE A 94 2.52 6.09 -8.24
CA PHE A 94 1.20 6.30 -8.82
C PHE A 94 0.55 7.57 -8.29
N LEU A 95 0.60 7.82 -6.97
CA LEU A 95 0.11 9.06 -6.38
C LEU A 95 0.91 10.28 -6.85
N MET A 96 2.23 10.13 -7.04
CA MET A 96 3.08 11.19 -7.57
C MET A 96 2.76 11.52 -9.04
N LEU A 97 2.49 10.50 -9.86
CA LEU A 97 2.07 10.69 -11.25
C LEU A 97 0.67 11.30 -11.32
N LEU A 98 -0.25 10.90 -10.44
CA LEU A 98 -1.57 11.51 -10.33
C LEU A 98 -1.44 13.00 -10.02
N PHE A 99 -0.56 13.39 -9.10
CA PHE A 99 -0.24 14.79 -8.81
C PHE A 99 0.26 15.53 -10.05
N ALA A 100 1.30 15.00 -10.70
CA ALA A 100 1.85 15.61 -11.91
C ALA A 100 0.82 15.77 -13.03
N THR A 101 -0.04 14.77 -13.20
CA THR A 101 -1.11 14.75 -14.22
C THR A 101 -2.16 15.83 -13.95
N MET A 102 -2.47 16.10 -12.68
CA MET A 102 -3.46 17.10 -12.27
C MET A 102 -2.90 18.53 -12.29
N THR A 103 -1.59 18.71 -12.08
CA THR A 103 -0.96 20.05 -12.07
C THR A 103 -0.43 20.47 -13.44
N ILE A 104 0.14 19.53 -14.21
CA ILE A 104 0.79 19.79 -15.50
C ILE A 104 0.36 18.68 -16.47
N TRP A 105 -0.81 18.83 -17.07
CA TRP A 105 -1.28 17.84 -18.03
C TRP A 105 -0.41 17.83 -19.30
N GLN A 106 0.20 16.69 -19.58
CA GLN A 106 0.95 16.44 -20.81
C GLN A 106 0.67 15.03 -21.33
N PRO A 107 0.42 14.84 -22.64
CA PRO A 107 0.16 13.52 -23.22
C PRO A 107 1.26 12.48 -22.94
N ALA A 108 2.51 12.93 -22.79
CA ALA A 108 3.65 12.08 -22.45
C ALA A 108 3.47 11.32 -21.11
N LEU A 109 2.68 11.87 -20.17
CA LEU A 109 2.43 11.26 -18.86
C LEU A 109 1.68 9.93 -18.96
N LEU A 110 0.87 9.72 -20.02
CA LEU A 110 0.15 8.47 -20.25
C LEU A 110 1.07 7.25 -20.32
N TRP A 111 2.32 7.43 -20.76
CA TRP A 111 3.29 6.34 -20.80
C TRP A 111 3.70 5.85 -19.41
N PHE A 112 3.82 6.77 -18.44
CA PHE A 112 4.13 6.41 -17.06
C PHE A 112 2.96 5.71 -16.37
N TRP A 113 1.71 6.04 -16.73
CA TRP A 113 0.52 5.37 -16.18
C TRP A 113 0.55 3.86 -16.44
N ILE A 114 0.85 3.43 -17.66
CA ILE A 114 0.96 2.01 -18.00
C ILE A 114 2.01 1.30 -17.12
N THR A 115 3.17 1.94 -16.94
CA THR A 115 4.27 1.42 -16.13
C THR A 115 3.88 1.26 -14.66
N LEU A 116 3.24 2.26 -14.06
CA LEU A 116 2.89 2.24 -12.64
C LEU A 116 1.70 1.34 -12.33
N ILE A 117 0.73 1.23 -13.24
CA ILE A 117 -0.35 0.25 -13.10
C ILE A 117 0.24 -1.17 -13.18
N SER A 118 1.27 -1.41 -14.02
CA SER A 118 1.97 -2.70 -14.05
C SER A 118 2.58 -3.06 -12.70
N MET A 119 3.34 -2.15 -12.10
CA MET A 119 3.97 -2.40 -10.80
C MET A 119 2.96 -2.77 -9.69
N CYS A 120 1.72 -2.28 -9.78
CA CYS A 120 0.67 -2.53 -8.80
C CYS A 120 -0.19 -3.77 -9.11
N LEU A 121 -0.60 -3.96 -10.37
CA LEU A 121 -1.62 -4.95 -10.75
C LEU A 121 -1.07 -6.23 -11.40
N ALA A 122 0.15 -6.21 -11.93
CA ALA A 122 0.72 -7.37 -12.62
C ALA A 122 0.66 -8.68 -11.81
N PRO A 123 0.97 -8.72 -10.49
CA PRO A 123 0.85 -9.96 -9.71
C PRO A 123 -0.52 -10.64 -9.79
N PHE A 124 -1.59 -9.86 -9.96
CA PHE A 124 -2.96 -10.34 -10.00
C PHE A 124 -3.42 -10.61 -11.43
N ILE A 125 -3.05 -9.74 -12.38
CA ILE A 125 -3.38 -9.92 -13.80
C ILE A 125 -2.74 -11.20 -14.35
N PHE A 126 -1.53 -11.56 -13.92
CA PHE A 126 -0.86 -12.78 -14.37
C PHE A 126 -1.18 -14.02 -13.51
N ASN A 127 -2.18 -13.94 -12.63
CA ASN A 127 -2.68 -15.07 -11.85
C ASN A 127 -3.88 -15.74 -12.57
N PRO A 128 -3.81 -17.03 -12.90
CA PRO A 128 -4.91 -17.73 -13.55
C PRO A 128 -6.21 -17.66 -12.74
N HIS A 129 -7.33 -17.51 -13.42
CA HIS A 129 -8.66 -17.43 -12.81
C HIS A 129 -8.82 -16.35 -11.73
N GLN A 130 -8.02 -15.27 -11.78
CA GLN A 130 -8.10 -14.18 -10.81
C GLN A 130 -9.48 -13.51 -10.83
N PHE A 131 -10.06 -13.34 -12.01
CA PHE A 131 -11.33 -12.62 -12.23
C PHE A 131 -12.58 -13.51 -12.16
N SER A 132 -12.44 -14.79 -11.80
CA SER A 132 -13.60 -15.66 -11.51
C SER A 132 -14.41 -15.09 -10.35
N PHE A 133 -15.68 -14.74 -10.59
CA PHE A 133 -16.56 -14.09 -9.61
C PHE A 133 -16.57 -14.78 -8.24
N TYR A 134 -16.81 -16.10 -8.21
CA TYR A 134 -16.89 -16.85 -6.95
C TYR A 134 -15.54 -16.91 -6.23
N ASP A 135 -14.45 -17.13 -6.97
CA ASP A 135 -13.12 -17.25 -6.38
C ASP A 135 -12.60 -15.88 -5.91
N TYR A 136 -12.96 -14.80 -6.59
CA TYR A 136 -12.61 -13.43 -6.24
C TYR A 136 -13.16 -13.04 -4.85
N PHE A 137 -14.46 -13.25 -4.59
CA PHE A 137 -15.04 -12.93 -3.27
C PHE A 137 -14.60 -13.92 -2.16
N ILE A 138 -14.21 -15.15 -2.52
CA ILE A 138 -13.56 -16.08 -1.58
C ILE A 138 -12.16 -15.58 -1.20
N ASP A 139 -11.42 -15.03 -2.15
CA ASP A 139 -10.12 -14.42 -1.88
C ASP A 139 -10.24 -13.17 -1.02
N TYR A 140 -11.29 -12.37 -1.23
CA TYR A 140 -11.58 -11.24 -0.35
C TYR A 140 -11.80 -11.69 1.10
N ARG A 141 -12.58 -12.75 1.34
CA ARG A 141 -12.67 -13.37 2.68
C ARG A 141 -11.29 -13.73 3.22
N ASP A 142 -10.49 -14.42 2.41
CA ASP A 142 -9.20 -14.92 2.85
C ASP A 142 -8.22 -13.77 3.16
N PHE A 143 -8.33 -12.64 2.45
CA PHE A 143 -7.63 -11.40 2.74
C PHE A 143 -8.04 -10.78 4.09
N ILE A 144 -9.34 -10.63 4.34
CA ILE A 144 -9.85 -10.13 5.64
C ILE A 144 -9.42 -11.03 6.79
N HIS A 145 -9.49 -12.34 6.61
CA HIS A 145 -8.98 -13.31 7.58
C HIS A 145 -7.48 -13.22 7.78
N TRP A 146 -6.70 -13.04 6.72
CA TRP A 146 -5.24 -12.90 6.79
C TRP A 146 -4.83 -11.66 7.60
N LEU A 147 -5.51 -10.53 7.40
CA LEU A 147 -5.35 -9.31 8.20
C LEU A 147 -5.64 -9.54 9.69
N SER A 148 -6.65 -10.35 10.01
CA SER A 148 -7.15 -10.51 11.39
C SER A 148 -6.50 -11.66 12.19
N ARG A 149 -5.78 -12.58 11.53
CA ARG A 149 -5.17 -13.77 12.16
C ARG A 149 -3.82 -13.46 12.79
N GLY A 150 -3.43 -14.29 13.76
CA GLY A 150 -2.10 -14.26 14.39
C GLY A 150 -2.06 -13.55 15.75
N ASN A 151 -3.11 -12.84 16.15
CA ASN A 151 -3.12 -12.05 17.39
C ASN A 151 -3.39 -12.88 18.65
N SER A 152 -4.27 -13.88 18.57
CA SER A 152 -4.63 -14.77 19.70
C SER A 152 -3.92 -16.12 19.62
N LYS A 153 -3.99 -16.76 18.46
CA LYS A 153 -3.33 -18.03 18.12
C LYS A 153 -2.36 -17.79 16.97
N TRP A 154 -1.21 -18.47 17.04
CA TRP A 154 -0.23 -18.43 15.97
C TRP A 154 -0.85 -19.03 14.69
N HIS A 155 -0.61 -18.37 13.58
CA HIS A 155 -0.98 -18.86 12.26
C HIS A 155 0.14 -18.57 11.27
N ALA A 156 0.48 -19.60 10.50
CA ALA A 156 1.44 -19.58 9.40
C ALA A 156 1.19 -18.41 8.42
N ASN A 157 -0.05 -18.31 7.94
CA ASN A 157 -0.49 -17.28 7.00
C ASN A 157 -1.23 -16.19 7.76
N SER A 158 -0.47 -15.26 8.35
CA SER A 158 -0.99 -14.09 9.05
C SER A 158 -0.30 -12.82 8.59
N TRP A 159 -1.03 -11.70 8.58
CA TRP A 159 -0.48 -10.39 8.25
C TRP A 159 0.67 -10.03 9.19
N ILE A 160 0.47 -10.21 10.50
CA ILE A 160 1.49 -9.97 11.52
C ILE A 160 2.77 -10.78 11.29
N GLY A 161 2.64 -12.05 10.86
CA GLY A 161 3.78 -12.89 10.50
C GLY A 161 4.57 -12.34 9.31
N THR A 162 3.86 -11.76 8.32
CA THR A 162 4.47 -11.15 7.13
C THR A 162 5.23 -9.86 7.51
N VAL A 163 4.62 -8.98 8.30
CA VAL A 163 5.25 -7.74 8.77
C VAL A 163 6.46 -8.04 9.64
N ARG A 164 6.35 -9.02 10.54
CA ARG A 164 7.48 -9.49 11.34
C ARG A 164 8.63 -10.01 10.47
N GLN A 165 8.33 -10.80 9.43
CA GLN A 165 9.34 -11.27 8.49
C GLN A 165 10.01 -10.13 7.72
N ALA A 166 9.25 -9.10 7.31
CA ALA A 166 9.81 -7.91 6.67
C ALA A 166 10.73 -7.13 7.61
N ARG A 167 10.32 -6.93 8.87
CA ARG A 167 11.11 -6.25 9.91
C ARG A 167 12.37 -7.03 10.33
N ALA A 168 12.29 -8.36 10.36
CA ALA A 168 13.41 -9.22 10.69
C ALA A 168 14.56 -9.11 9.67
N ARG A 169 14.30 -8.65 8.43
CA ARG A 169 15.37 -8.36 7.45
C ARG A 169 16.32 -7.27 7.94
N TYR A 170 15.79 -6.24 8.60
CA TYR A 170 16.59 -5.13 9.15
C TYR A 170 17.20 -5.48 10.51
N THR A 171 16.41 -6.06 11.39
CA THR A 171 16.82 -6.27 12.79
C THR A 171 17.57 -7.58 13.01
N GLY A 172 17.38 -8.58 12.15
CA GLY A 172 17.88 -9.95 12.33
C GLY A 172 17.15 -10.71 13.44
N TYR A 173 17.33 -12.04 13.48
CA TYR A 173 16.77 -12.88 14.55
C TYR A 173 17.75 -13.06 15.72
N LYS A 174 17.23 -13.20 16.95
CA LYS A 174 18.00 -13.73 18.08
C LYS A 174 18.28 -15.23 17.88
N LYS A 175 19.34 -15.75 18.52
CA LYS A 175 19.74 -17.17 18.46
C LYS A 175 18.56 -18.09 18.79
N LYS A 176 18.52 -19.24 18.12
CA LYS A 176 17.42 -20.23 18.19
C LYS A 176 17.27 -20.79 19.61
N ILE A 177 16.02 -20.92 20.08
CA ILE A 177 15.67 -21.69 21.27
C ILE A 177 14.85 -22.88 20.79
N ILE A 178 15.42 -24.09 20.87
CA ILE A 178 14.84 -25.31 20.28
C ILE A 178 13.41 -25.57 20.81
N GLY A 179 12.46 -25.90 19.92
CA GLY A 179 11.21 -26.57 20.30
C GLY A 179 9.87 -25.95 19.86
N HIS A 180 9.82 -24.84 19.11
CA HIS A 180 8.55 -24.18 18.75
C HIS A 180 8.20 -24.21 17.24
N GLU A 181 6.95 -24.56 16.91
CA GLU A 181 6.46 -24.62 15.52
C GLU A 181 6.59 -23.29 14.76
N SER A 182 6.38 -22.16 15.45
CA SER A 182 6.51 -20.83 14.86
C SER A 182 7.94 -20.52 14.36
N GLU A 183 8.94 -21.27 14.84
CA GLU A 183 10.32 -21.12 14.39
C GLU A 183 10.62 -21.87 13.10
N LYS A 184 9.84 -22.91 12.76
CA LYS A 184 10.02 -23.67 11.49
C LYS A 184 9.77 -22.79 10.25
N MET A 185 8.93 -21.75 10.39
CA MET A 185 8.63 -20.78 9.34
C MET A 185 9.51 -19.53 9.37
N ALA A 186 10.28 -19.30 10.44
CA ALA A 186 11.27 -18.23 10.44
C ALA A 186 12.40 -18.64 9.49
N ALA A 187 12.45 -18.02 8.32
CA ALA A 187 13.36 -18.37 7.24
C ALA A 187 14.83 -18.24 7.68
N GLY A 188 15.51 -19.36 7.93
CA GLY A 188 16.94 -19.41 8.22
C GLY A 188 17.40 -18.56 9.43
N ASP A 189 18.71 -18.60 9.73
CA ASP A 189 19.32 -17.58 10.57
C ASP A 189 19.58 -16.33 9.71
N GLN A 190 18.63 -15.38 9.71
CA GLN A 190 18.89 -14.06 9.14
C GLN A 190 19.83 -13.29 10.07
N ARG A 191 21.07 -13.06 9.61
CA ARG A 191 22.02 -12.17 10.27
C ARG A 191 21.54 -10.73 10.14
N LYS A 192 21.80 -9.90 11.15
CA LYS A 192 21.56 -8.45 11.06
C LYS A 192 22.48 -7.90 9.96
N SER A 193 21.95 -7.06 9.09
CA SER A 193 22.73 -6.41 8.04
C SER A 193 23.80 -5.48 8.62
N THR A 194 24.87 -5.27 7.85
CA THR A 194 25.93 -4.32 8.15
C THR A 194 25.36 -2.91 8.23
N PHE A 195 25.77 -2.16 9.25
CA PHE A 195 25.20 -0.85 9.54
C PHE A 195 25.38 0.14 8.38
N ASN A 196 26.55 0.13 7.73
CA ASN A 196 26.88 1.09 6.66
C ASN A 196 26.00 0.91 5.41
N ASP A 197 25.84 -0.33 4.93
CA ASP A 197 25.10 -0.61 3.70
C ASP A 197 23.59 -0.39 3.88
N THR A 198 23.08 -0.72 5.06
CA THR A 198 21.66 -0.50 5.39
C THR A 198 21.37 0.98 5.63
N TYR A 199 22.25 1.70 6.32
CA TYR A 199 22.05 3.12 6.63
C TYR A 199 22.00 3.98 5.37
N LEU A 200 22.92 3.76 4.42
CA LEU A 200 22.99 4.53 3.19
C LEU A 200 21.74 4.32 2.32
N THR A 201 21.38 3.08 2.04
CA THR A 201 20.28 2.80 1.10
C THR A 201 18.90 3.04 1.73
N GLU A 202 18.71 2.66 3.00
CA GLU A 202 17.38 2.64 3.61
C GLU A 202 17.02 3.91 4.39
N LEU A 203 17.99 4.74 4.76
CA LEU A 203 17.75 5.99 5.50
C LEU A 203 18.03 7.25 4.68
N ILE A 204 19.17 7.31 3.99
CA ILE A 204 19.58 8.52 3.25
C ILE A 204 18.68 8.76 2.03
N ILE A 205 18.35 7.72 1.26
CA ILE A 205 17.48 7.87 0.09
C ILE A 205 16.07 8.37 0.48
N PRO A 206 15.35 7.75 1.45
CA PRO A 206 14.06 8.28 1.89
C PRO A 206 14.14 9.67 2.52
N PHE A 207 15.26 10.02 3.17
CA PHE A 207 15.49 11.37 3.68
C PHE A 207 15.48 12.40 2.56
N PHE A 208 16.30 12.22 1.52
CA PHE A 208 16.33 13.15 0.39
C PHE A 208 14.99 13.25 -0.33
N ILE A 209 14.30 12.13 -0.55
CA ILE A 209 12.95 12.13 -1.14
C ILE A 209 11.99 12.96 -0.27
N SER A 210 12.06 12.82 1.05
CA SER A 210 11.22 13.60 1.99
C SER A 210 11.56 15.09 1.94
N VAL A 211 12.84 15.45 1.83
CA VAL A 211 13.30 16.84 1.69
C VAL A 211 12.78 17.46 0.39
N PHE A 212 12.90 16.77 -0.76
CA PHE A 212 12.37 17.28 -2.03
C PHE A 212 10.86 17.45 -2.00
N LEU A 213 10.12 16.50 -1.43
CA LEU A 213 8.66 16.61 -1.30
C LEU A 213 8.25 17.68 -0.29
N PHE A 214 9.03 17.90 0.77
CA PHE A 214 8.82 19.00 1.70
C PHE A 214 8.92 20.34 0.97
N PHE A 215 9.99 20.57 0.19
CA PHE A 215 10.13 21.79 -0.60
C PHE A 215 9.00 21.97 -1.62
N ALA A 216 8.61 20.89 -2.32
CA ALA A 216 7.48 20.93 -3.25
C ALA A 216 6.17 21.29 -2.55
N TYR A 217 5.92 20.73 -1.36
CA TYR A 217 4.74 21.01 -0.56
C TYR A 217 4.73 22.45 -0.01
N THR A 218 5.85 22.97 0.48
CA THR A 218 5.93 24.35 0.95
C THR A 218 5.79 25.33 -0.20
N PHE A 219 6.33 25.00 -1.38
CA PHE A 219 6.26 25.84 -2.58
C PHE A 219 4.82 25.97 -3.09
N ILE A 220 4.07 24.88 -3.22
CA ILE A 220 2.68 24.93 -3.69
C ILE A 220 1.76 25.66 -2.70
N ASN A 221 2.15 25.76 -1.43
CA ASN A 221 1.42 26.46 -0.38
C ASN A 221 1.91 27.89 -0.10
N ALA A 222 2.94 28.37 -0.80
CA ALA A 222 3.54 29.68 -0.57
C ALA A 222 2.68 30.88 -1.01
N GLN A 223 1.53 30.64 -1.68
CA GLN A 223 0.63 31.69 -2.21
C GLN A 223 1.33 32.64 -3.19
N ASN A 224 2.20 32.10 -4.05
CA ASN A 224 2.87 32.87 -5.10
C ASN A 224 1.84 33.57 -6.00
N GLY A 225 2.10 34.83 -6.36
CA GLY A 225 1.25 35.63 -7.25
C GLY A 225 0.08 36.39 -6.59
N VAL A 226 -0.13 36.26 -5.29
CA VAL A 226 -1.22 36.93 -4.57
C VAL A 226 -0.79 38.33 -4.06
N LYS A 227 -1.57 39.38 -4.36
CA LYS A 227 -1.22 40.78 -4.05
C LYS A 227 -1.41 41.20 -2.58
N MET A 228 -2.22 40.48 -1.79
CA MET A 228 -2.45 40.74 -0.36
C MET A 228 -2.47 39.41 0.40
N VAL A 229 -1.28 38.88 0.66
CA VAL A 229 -1.11 37.54 1.26
C VAL A 229 -1.39 37.60 2.76
N ARG A 230 -2.27 36.71 3.23
CA ARG A 230 -2.31 36.33 4.66
C ARG A 230 -1.35 35.16 4.86
N PRO A 231 -0.36 35.26 5.75
CA PRO A 231 0.61 34.19 5.96
C PRO A 231 -0.10 32.94 6.46
N THR A 232 0.21 31.79 5.86
CA THR A 232 -0.29 30.48 6.30
C THR A 232 0.85 29.62 6.84
N ASN A 233 0.56 28.88 7.90
CA ASN A 233 1.54 28.04 8.60
C ASN A 233 1.53 26.61 8.02
N SER A 234 2.00 26.47 6.78
CA SER A 234 2.05 25.18 6.06
C SER A 234 2.94 24.14 6.75
N VAL A 235 4.06 24.55 7.34
CA VAL A 235 4.97 23.64 8.07
C VAL A 235 4.31 23.10 9.34
N LEU A 236 3.64 23.95 10.12
CA LEU A 236 2.92 23.53 11.32
C LEU A 236 1.79 22.56 10.95
N ARG A 237 1.04 22.87 9.88
CA ARG A 237 0.02 21.96 9.32
C ARG A 237 0.60 20.59 9.02
N LEU A 238 1.71 20.53 8.29
CA LEU A 238 2.37 19.28 7.94
C LEU A 238 2.82 18.49 9.18
N ILE A 239 3.41 19.15 10.18
CA ILE A 239 3.84 18.49 11.43
C ILE A 239 2.64 17.88 12.16
N ILE A 240 1.56 18.66 12.34
CA ILE A 240 0.34 18.21 13.01
C ILE A 240 -0.25 17.01 12.26
N LEU A 241 -0.44 17.11 10.95
CA LEU A 241 -1.04 16.04 10.14
C LEU A 241 -0.17 14.78 10.08
N THR A 242 1.16 14.92 10.10
CA THR A 242 2.09 13.79 10.11
C THR A 242 2.06 13.05 11.44
N LEU A 243 2.07 13.78 12.56
CA LEU A 243 2.16 13.21 13.90
C LEU A 243 0.82 12.75 14.46
N PHE A 244 -0.29 13.38 14.06
CA PHE A 244 -1.63 13.08 14.55
C PHE A 244 -1.98 11.58 14.54
N PRO A 245 -1.92 10.85 13.41
CA PRO A 245 -2.24 9.42 13.40
C PRO A 245 -1.28 8.59 14.24
N ILE A 246 -0.01 8.98 14.34
CA ILE A 246 0.99 8.30 15.16
C ILE A 246 0.65 8.45 16.64
N VAL A 247 0.34 9.68 17.09
CA VAL A 247 0.00 9.98 18.49
C VAL A 247 -1.28 9.27 18.92
N VAL A 248 -2.33 9.28 18.09
CA VAL A 248 -3.56 8.56 18.42
C VAL A 248 -3.31 7.05 18.52
N ASN A 249 -2.48 6.48 17.64
CA ASN A 249 -2.07 5.08 17.74
C ASN A 249 -1.28 4.80 19.03
N MET A 250 -0.36 5.70 19.42
CA MET A 250 0.38 5.61 20.68
C MET A 250 -0.54 5.57 21.90
N VAL A 251 -1.50 6.49 21.98
CA VAL A 251 -2.47 6.58 23.08
C VAL A 251 -3.38 5.35 23.11
N THR A 252 -3.91 4.95 21.96
CA THR A 252 -4.78 3.77 21.84
C THR A 252 -4.08 2.51 22.34
N LEU A 253 -2.81 2.32 21.98
CA LEU A 253 -2.02 1.19 22.44
C LEU A 253 -1.73 1.21 23.94
N LEU A 254 -1.49 2.38 24.53
CA LEU A 254 -1.29 2.49 25.98
C LEU A 254 -2.56 2.10 26.74
N VAL A 255 -3.72 2.60 26.30
CA VAL A 255 -5.02 2.25 26.89
C VAL A 255 -5.29 0.76 26.76
N ILE A 256 -5.12 0.18 25.56
CA ILE A 256 -5.35 -1.25 25.33
C ILE A 256 -4.34 -2.10 26.10
N PHE A 257 -3.10 -1.65 26.24
CA PHE A 257 -2.09 -2.34 27.04
C PHE A 257 -2.46 -2.35 28.51
N ALA A 258 -2.91 -1.23 29.09
CA ALA A 258 -3.39 -1.17 30.48
C ALA A 258 -4.58 -2.12 30.71
N ILE A 259 -5.55 -2.12 29.80
CA ILE A 259 -6.70 -3.04 29.82
C ILE A 259 -6.22 -4.50 29.76
N SER A 260 -5.33 -4.81 28.82
CA SER A 260 -4.83 -6.18 28.63
C SER A 260 -4.00 -6.65 29.83
N PHE A 261 -3.17 -5.79 30.41
CA PHE A 261 -2.32 -6.10 31.55
C PHE A 261 -3.13 -6.38 32.81
N VAL A 262 -4.14 -5.56 33.12
CA VAL A 262 -4.98 -5.69 34.31
C VAL A 262 -6.02 -6.80 34.14
N LEU A 263 -6.78 -6.77 33.05
CA LEU A 263 -7.91 -7.69 32.85
C LEU A 263 -7.49 -9.03 32.22
N GLY A 264 -6.33 -9.10 31.56
CA GLY A 264 -5.86 -10.31 30.88
C GLY A 264 -5.75 -11.54 31.79
N PRO A 265 -5.11 -11.44 32.98
CA PRO A 265 -5.06 -12.53 33.95
C PRO A 265 -6.43 -12.95 34.49
N ILE A 266 -7.34 -11.98 34.69
CA ILE A 266 -8.68 -12.19 35.28
C ILE A 266 -9.61 -12.88 34.28
N LEU A 267 -9.68 -12.35 33.05
CA LEU A 267 -10.59 -12.81 32.00
C LEU A 267 -10.23 -14.20 31.45
N ARG A 268 -9.02 -14.70 31.73
CA ARG A 268 -8.57 -16.02 31.28
C ARG A 268 -9.35 -17.17 31.92
N ASN A 269 -9.82 -17.00 33.15
CA ASN A 269 -10.54 -18.04 33.88
C ASN A 269 -12.04 -18.10 33.53
N MET A 270 -12.54 -17.12 32.78
CA MET A 270 -13.92 -17.08 32.32
C MET A 270 -14.06 -17.75 30.94
N CYS A 271 -14.79 -18.87 30.89
CA CYS A 271 -14.90 -19.71 29.70
C CYS A 271 -15.52 -19.00 28.47
N CYS A 272 -16.34 -17.96 28.69
CA CYS A 272 -17.09 -17.24 27.66
C CYS A 272 -16.27 -16.20 26.88
N ILE A 273 -15.06 -15.84 27.34
CA ILE A 273 -14.31 -14.68 26.81
C ILE A 273 -12.94 -15.09 26.24
N LYS A 274 -12.84 -16.30 25.67
CA LYS A 274 -11.58 -16.81 25.06
C LYS A 274 -11.09 -16.01 23.83
N LYS A 275 -11.90 -15.07 23.32
CA LYS A 275 -11.58 -14.25 22.15
C LYS A 275 -11.11 -12.82 22.48
N THR A 276 -11.02 -12.42 23.75
CA THR A 276 -10.60 -11.05 24.15
C THR A 276 -9.35 -10.55 23.43
N PRO A 277 -8.24 -11.32 23.34
CA PRO A 277 -7.03 -10.83 22.68
C PRO A 277 -7.24 -10.52 21.19
N SER A 278 -8.09 -11.32 20.52
CA SER A 278 -8.43 -11.09 19.13
C SER A 278 -9.30 -9.84 18.95
N THR A 279 -10.23 -9.60 19.88
CA THR A 279 -11.12 -8.44 19.86
C THR A 279 -10.35 -7.15 20.15
N LEU A 280 -9.46 -7.15 21.15
CA LEU A 280 -8.60 -6.01 21.46
C LEU A 280 -7.69 -5.64 20.29
N ALA A 281 -7.07 -6.65 19.65
CA ALA A 281 -6.25 -6.43 18.47
C ALA A 281 -7.08 -5.86 17.31
N ALA A 282 -8.26 -6.44 17.04
CA ALA A 282 -9.15 -5.95 16.00
C ALA A 282 -9.59 -4.51 16.27
N LEU A 283 -9.94 -4.16 17.51
CA LEU A 283 -10.30 -2.81 17.90
C LEU A 283 -9.14 -1.83 17.67
N ALA A 284 -7.92 -2.16 18.12
CA ALA A 284 -6.74 -1.34 17.89
C ALA A 284 -6.53 -1.08 16.39
N HIS A 285 -6.51 -2.15 15.59
CA HIS A 285 -6.33 -2.06 14.15
C HIS A 285 -7.42 -1.22 13.46
N MET A 286 -8.69 -1.39 13.84
CA MET A 286 -9.81 -0.60 13.31
C MET A 286 -9.67 0.88 13.66
N VAL A 287 -9.30 1.21 14.90
CA VAL A 287 -9.04 2.60 15.30
C VAL A 287 -7.95 3.21 14.44
N SER A 288 -6.85 2.49 14.19
CA SER A 288 -5.79 2.99 13.30
C SER A 288 -6.31 3.28 11.88
N VAL A 289 -7.11 2.37 11.30
CA VAL A 289 -7.71 2.61 9.97
C VAL A 289 -8.56 3.88 10.01
N PHE A 290 -9.50 3.99 10.96
CA PHE A 290 -10.38 5.15 11.05
C PHE A 290 -9.62 6.47 11.24
N VAL A 291 -8.58 6.49 12.06
CA VAL A 291 -7.76 7.68 12.27
C VAL A 291 -7.03 8.11 11.00
N HIS A 292 -6.53 7.16 10.19
CA HIS A 292 -5.94 7.49 8.90
C HIS A 292 -6.98 8.01 7.89
N LEU A 293 -8.20 7.44 7.90
CA LEU A 293 -9.30 7.94 7.07
C LEU A 293 -9.72 9.36 7.50
N ILE A 294 -9.82 9.64 8.80
CA ILE A 294 -10.08 10.99 9.32
C ILE A 294 -8.93 11.95 8.96
N THR A 295 -7.68 11.49 9.04
CA THR A 295 -6.52 12.32 8.66
C THR A 295 -6.58 12.70 7.18
N PHE A 296 -7.05 11.81 6.30
CA PHE A 296 -7.27 12.11 4.89
C PHE A 296 -8.29 13.25 4.69
N GLU A 297 -9.41 13.20 5.42
CA GLU A 297 -10.43 14.28 5.42
C GLU A 297 -9.87 15.59 5.97
N LEU A 298 -9.11 15.52 7.06
CA LEU A 298 -8.46 16.69 7.66
C LEU A 298 -7.45 17.33 6.70
N ILE A 299 -6.72 16.54 5.90
CA ILE A 299 -5.81 17.09 4.88
C ILE A 299 -6.61 17.90 3.86
N TRP A 300 -7.70 17.35 3.31
CA TRP A 300 -8.54 18.07 2.34
C TRP A 300 -9.10 19.37 2.91
N PHE A 301 -9.59 19.32 4.15
CA PHE A 301 -10.12 20.48 4.83
C PHE A 301 -9.03 21.56 5.03
N LEU A 302 -7.88 21.19 5.59
CA LEU A 302 -6.80 22.15 5.89
C LEU A 302 -6.11 22.69 4.62
N GLU A 303 -6.18 21.99 3.49
CA GLU A 303 -5.69 22.46 2.18
C GLU A 303 -6.73 23.28 1.39
N GLY A 304 -7.85 23.62 2.03
CA GLY A 304 -8.90 24.47 1.46
C GLY A 304 -9.69 23.76 0.37
N TRP A 305 -9.90 22.45 0.48
CA TRP A 305 -10.62 21.60 -0.49
C TRP A 305 -9.97 21.54 -1.88
N ASN A 306 -8.68 21.88 -2.00
CA ASN A 306 -7.93 21.73 -3.23
C ASN A 306 -7.29 20.33 -3.31
N PHE A 307 -7.72 19.52 -4.28
CA PHE A 307 -7.24 18.15 -4.43
C PHE A 307 -5.74 18.05 -4.74
N SER A 308 -5.21 18.90 -5.61
CA SER A 308 -3.80 18.87 -6.01
C SER A 308 -2.86 19.19 -4.83
N ARG A 309 -3.20 20.21 -4.03
CA ARG A 309 -2.46 20.54 -2.80
C ARG A 309 -2.58 19.44 -1.73
N SER A 310 -3.78 18.88 -1.58
CA SER A 310 -4.03 17.75 -0.68
C SER A 310 -3.17 16.54 -1.05
N LEU A 311 -3.04 16.25 -2.35
CA LEU A 311 -2.23 15.13 -2.84
C LEU A 311 -0.73 15.36 -2.59
N ALA A 312 -0.22 16.59 -2.77
CA ALA A 312 1.14 16.94 -2.39
C ALA A 312 1.39 16.77 -0.88
N CYS A 313 0.43 17.18 -0.05
CA CYS A 313 0.47 16.99 1.41
C CYS A 313 0.52 15.50 1.77
N ILE A 314 -0.35 14.67 1.19
CA ILE A 314 -0.39 13.22 1.41
C ILE A 314 0.96 12.58 1.04
N LEU A 315 1.52 12.94 -0.13
CA LEU A 315 2.83 12.44 -0.56
C LEU A 315 3.94 12.80 0.42
N CYS A 316 3.94 14.04 0.93
CA CYS A 316 4.90 14.50 1.92
C CYS A 316 4.76 13.70 3.23
N ILE A 317 3.54 13.57 3.76
CA ILE A 317 3.23 12.81 4.98
C ILE A 317 3.68 11.34 4.86
N ILE A 318 3.34 10.67 3.76
CA ILE A 318 3.72 9.26 3.53
C ILE A 318 5.25 9.09 3.57
N ASN A 319 6.01 10.02 2.99
CA ASN A 319 7.46 9.91 2.95
C ASN A 319 8.10 10.22 4.31
N ILE A 320 7.62 11.26 5.01
CA ILE A 320 8.10 11.59 6.35
C ILE A 320 7.80 10.46 7.34
N GLN A 321 6.58 9.92 7.35
CA GLN A 321 6.25 8.79 8.24
C GLN A 321 7.07 7.54 7.90
N ASN A 322 7.26 7.23 6.62
CA ASN A 322 8.11 6.12 6.19
C ASN A 322 9.56 6.32 6.66
N PHE A 323 10.10 7.54 6.58
CA PHE A 323 11.42 7.87 7.11
C PHE A 323 11.48 7.69 8.63
N ILE A 324 10.52 8.23 9.39
CA ILE A 324 10.44 8.09 10.86
C ILE A 324 10.43 6.60 11.26
N PHE A 325 9.55 5.79 10.66
CA PHE A 325 9.46 4.38 11.03
C PHE A 325 10.70 3.58 10.62
N LYS A 326 11.30 3.85 9.47
CA LYS A 326 12.57 3.22 9.09
C LYS A 326 13.70 3.60 10.04
N ALA A 327 13.80 4.88 10.42
CA ALA A 327 14.76 5.35 11.40
C ALA A 327 14.59 4.62 12.74
N VAL A 328 13.36 4.50 13.23
CA VAL A 328 13.06 3.76 14.48
C VAL A 328 13.43 2.27 14.35
N VAL A 329 13.10 1.61 13.24
CA VAL A 329 13.41 0.18 13.03
C VAL A 329 14.92 -0.08 12.98
N ILE A 330 15.69 0.79 12.35
CA ILE A 330 17.13 0.59 12.14
C ILE A 330 17.93 1.02 13.39
N LEU A 331 17.59 2.16 14.00
CA LEU A 331 18.37 2.77 15.08
C LEU A 331 17.95 2.30 16.47
N VAL A 332 16.65 2.06 16.70
CA VAL A 332 16.10 1.83 18.05
C VAL A 332 15.80 0.35 18.30
N LEU A 333 15.26 -0.38 17.32
CA LEU A 333 14.81 -1.75 17.56
C LEU A 333 15.95 -2.76 17.71
N SER A 334 15.88 -3.54 18.78
CA SER A 334 16.73 -4.73 18.95
C SER A 334 16.28 -5.88 18.04
N ARG A 335 17.15 -6.91 17.90
CA ARG A 335 16.86 -8.16 17.18
C ARG A 335 15.50 -8.79 17.55
N GLU A 336 14.84 -9.36 16.55
CA GLU A 336 13.52 -10.00 16.66
C GLU A 336 13.62 -11.40 17.29
N LEU A 337 12.61 -11.81 18.06
CA LEU A 337 12.51 -13.21 18.51
C LEU A 337 11.88 -14.08 17.42
N LYS A 338 12.37 -15.32 17.26
CA LYS A 338 11.82 -16.26 16.27
C LYS A 338 10.40 -16.70 16.60
N HIS A 339 10.06 -16.76 17.89
CA HIS A 339 8.76 -17.20 18.35
C HIS A 339 7.73 -16.07 18.47
N ASP A 340 6.46 -16.38 18.23
CA ASP A 340 5.34 -15.42 18.28
C ASP A 340 4.73 -15.22 19.68
N LYS A 341 5.49 -15.49 20.75
CA LYS A 341 4.98 -15.37 22.12
C LYS A 341 4.77 -13.92 22.54
N ILE A 342 5.65 -12.99 22.15
CA ILE A 342 5.59 -11.59 22.58
C ILE A 342 4.31 -10.91 22.05
N ASN A 343 4.10 -10.96 20.74
CA ASN A 343 2.89 -10.43 20.10
C ASN A 343 1.60 -10.94 20.77
N ARG A 344 1.50 -12.24 21.05
CA ARG A 344 0.33 -12.79 21.75
C ARG A 344 0.23 -12.34 23.20
N SER A 345 1.36 -12.10 23.87
CA SER A 345 1.40 -11.63 25.26
C SER A 345 0.94 -10.19 25.37
N TRP A 346 1.26 -9.35 24.38
CA TRP A 346 0.76 -7.98 24.25
C TRP A 346 -0.76 -7.90 24.32
N TRP A 347 -1.47 -8.74 23.56
CA TRP A 347 -2.94 -8.72 23.51
C TRP A 347 -3.63 -9.47 24.66
N SER A 348 -2.94 -10.43 25.29
CA SER A 348 -3.53 -11.28 26.34
C SER A 348 -3.14 -10.91 27.77
N GLY A 349 -2.21 -9.97 27.97
CA GLY A 349 -1.70 -9.59 29.29
C GLY A 349 -0.83 -10.65 29.97
N SER A 350 -0.62 -11.81 29.34
CA SER A 350 0.04 -12.97 29.97
C SER A 350 1.57 -12.90 29.94
N TRP A 351 2.13 -11.77 30.38
CA TRP A 351 3.58 -11.52 30.40
C TRP A 351 4.33 -12.40 31.42
N PHE A 352 3.74 -12.63 32.60
CA PHE A 352 4.37 -13.38 33.69
C PHE A 352 4.38 -14.90 33.49
N GLN A 353 3.34 -15.45 32.86
CA GLN A 353 3.11 -16.90 32.82
C GLN A 353 3.72 -17.60 31.59
N LYS A 354 4.12 -16.84 30.55
CA LYS A 354 4.61 -17.42 29.27
C LYS A 354 6.14 -17.54 29.17
N ALA A 355 6.84 -17.58 30.31
CA ALA A 355 8.28 -17.80 30.40
C ALA A 355 9.09 -16.81 29.52
N VAL A 356 8.86 -15.51 29.70
CA VAL A 356 9.68 -14.45 29.05
C VAL A 356 10.99 -14.20 29.83
N GLY A 357 11.20 -14.88 30.96
CA GLY A 357 12.40 -14.73 31.80
C GLY A 357 12.59 -13.27 32.28
N TRP A 358 13.83 -12.91 32.63
CA TRP A 358 14.20 -11.53 33.03
C TRP A 358 13.98 -10.48 31.92
N THR A 359 13.74 -10.91 30.68
CA THR A 359 13.46 -9.97 29.57
C THR A 359 12.05 -9.34 29.64
N PHE A 360 11.21 -9.72 30.62
CA PHE A 360 9.88 -9.14 30.79
C PHE A 360 9.87 -7.61 31.01
N ILE A 361 10.98 -7.03 31.47
CA ILE A 361 11.08 -5.57 31.71
C ILE A 361 11.26 -4.82 30.37
N THR A 362 12.13 -5.33 29.49
CA THR A 362 12.50 -4.63 28.25
C THR A 362 11.63 -5.01 27.05
N GLN A 363 11.04 -6.22 27.03
CA GLN A 363 10.22 -6.68 25.91
C GLN A 363 8.91 -5.90 25.73
N PRO A 364 8.14 -5.52 26.76
CA PRO A 364 6.93 -4.71 26.60
C PRO A 364 7.21 -3.36 25.96
N LEU A 365 8.28 -2.67 26.37
CA LEU A 365 8.66 -1.38 25.77
C LEU A 365 9.02 -1.53 24.29
N ARG A 366 9.83 -2.54 23.96
CA ARG A 366 10.15 -2.86 22.55
C ARG A 366 8.88 -3.17 21.75
N GLU A 367 8.00 -4.01 22.31
CA GLU A 367 6.76 -4.41 21.64
C GLU A 367 5.81 -3.22 21.47
N TYR A 368 5.77 -2.27 22.40
CA TYR A 368 5.00 -1.04 22.26
C TYR A 368 5.43 -0.25 21.01
N ILE A 369 6.75 -0.05 20.83
CA ILE A 369 7.31 0.62 19.63
C ILE A 369 6.96 -0.18 18.36
N VAL A 370 7.11 -1.50 18.40
CA VAL A 370 6.72 -2.39 17.29
C VAL A 370 5.24 -2.22 16.94
N LYS A 371 4.36 -2.16 17.94
CA LYS A 371 2.90 -2.07 17.75
C LYS A 371 2.47 -0.74 17.17
N ILE A 372 3.13 0.36 17.50
CA ILE A 372 2.87 1.68 16.89
C ILE A 372 3.10 1.61 15.37
N ILE A 373 4.23 1.02 14.97
CA ILE A 373 4.58 0.83 13.55
C ILE A 373 3.60 -0.13 12.88
N GLU A 374 3.29 -1.25 13.52
CA GLU A 374 2.35 -2.24 13.00
C GLU A 374 0.95 -1.66 12.81
N MET A 375 0.45 -0.83 13.73
CA MET A 375 -0.87 -0.19 13.55
C MET A 375 -0.91 0.70 12.30
N THR A 376 0.15 1.44 12.03
CA THR A 376 0.22 2.30 10.84
C THR A 376 0.37 1.47 9.56
N LEU A 377 1.24 0.46 9.56
CA LEU A 377 1.37 -0.48 8.43
C LEU A 377 0.07 -1.24 8.16
N PHE A 378 -0.70 -1.59 9.20
CA PHE A 378 -1.99 -2.23 9.04
C PHE A 378 -2.98 -1.33 8.29
N ALA A 379 -3.03 -0.04 8.64
CA ALA A 379 -3.88 0.92 7.96
C ALA A 379 -3.50 1.06 6.48
N VAL A 380 -2.20 1.14 6.19
CA VAL A 380 -1.67 1.17 4.81
C VAL A 380 -2.06 -0.07 4.03
N ASP A 381 -1.81 -1.27 4.57
CA ASP A 381 -2.13 -2.52 3.86
C ASP A 381 -3.64 -2.75 3.71
N PHE A 382 -4.43 -2.31 4.69
CA PHE A 382 -5.88 -2.32 4.61
C PHE A 382 -6.35 -1.43 3.46
N ILE A 383 -5.95 -0.15 3.44
CA ILE A 383 -6.35 0.81 2.39
C ILE A 383 -5.86 0.34 1.01
N LEU A 384 -4.57 0.04 0.88
CA LEU A 384 -3.95 -0.33 -0.39
C LEU A 384 -4.50 -1.65 -0.93
N GLY A 385 -4.69 -2.66 -0.07
CA GLY A 385 -5.28 -3.93 -0.48
C GLY A 385 -6.71 -3.78 -1.00
N HIS A 386 -7.53 -2.95 -0.34
CA HIS A 386 -8.89 -2.65 -0.82
C HIS A 386 -8.87 -1.85 -2.13
N CYS A 387 -8.01 -0.84 -2.28
CA CYS A 387 -7.88 -0.10 -3.53
C CYS A 387 -7.54 -1.02 -4.72
N LEU A 388 -6.61 -1.96 -4.54
CA LEU A 388 -6.24 -2.93 -5.58
C LEU A 388 -7.39 -3.88 -5.94
N LEU A 389 -8.18 -4.29 -4.94
CA LEU A 389 -9.38 -5.09 -5.18
C LEU A 389 -10.44 -4.27 -5.94
N PHE A 390 -10.71 -3.03 -5.54
CA PHE A 390 -11.69 -2.16 -6.19
C PHE A 390 -11.37 -1.98 -7.68
N VAL A 391 -10.12 -1.71 -8.03
CA VAL A 391 -9.70 -1.59 -9.44
C VAL A 391 -9.91 -2.90 -10.20
N GLN A 392 -9.61 -4.06 -9.59
CA GLN A 392 -9.85 -5.36 -10.21
C GLN A 392 -11.34 -5.69 -10.41
N THR A 393 -12.22 -5.12 -9.58
CA THR A 393 -13.66 -5.43 -9.57
C THR A 393 -14.33 -5.10 -10.89
N ILE A 394 -13.86 -4.05 -11.58
CA ILE A 394 -14.37 -3.64 -12.89
C ILE A 394 -14.29 -4.81 -13.89
N PHE A 395 -13.20 -5.58 -13.86
CA PHE A 395 -13.02 -6.73 -14.75
C PHE A 395 -13.86 -7.94 -14.35
N VAL A 396 -14.12 -8.14 -13.04
CA VAL A 396 -14.88 -9.29 -12.53
C VAL A 396 -16.33 -9.31 -13.04
N PHE A 397 -16.90 -8.15 -13.31
CA PHE A 397 -18.27 -8.03 -13.84
C PHE A 397 -18.38 -8.24 -15.35
N ILE A 398 -17.26 -8.35 -16.07
CA ILE A 398 -17.29 -8.64 -17.50
C ILE A 398 -17.68 -10.11 -17.70
N PRO A 399 -18.75 -10.41 -18.47
CA PRO A 399 -19.20 -11.78 -18.66
C PRO A 399 -18.13 -12.62 -19.35
N TYR A 400 -17.95 -13.86 -18.88
CA TYR A 400 -16.97 -14.83 -19.39
C TYR A 400 -15.49 -14.40 -19.30
N ILE A 401 -15.16 -13.31 -18.61
CA ILE A 401 -13.79 -12.78 -18.51
C ILE A 401 -12.77 -13.83 -18.08
N ASP A 402 -13.14 -14.72 -17.16
CA ASP A 402 -12.29 -15.79 -16.65
C ASP A 402 -11.76 -16.70 -17.78
N ARG A 403 -12.61 -17.00 -18.76
CA ARG A 403 -12.25 -17.82 -19.94
C ARG A 403 -11.33 -17.04 -20.87
N TRP A 404 -11.68 -15.80 -21.20
CA TRP A 404 -10.89 -14.92 -22.07
C TRP A 404 -9.51 -14.66 -21.51
N HIS A 405 -9.44 -14.34 -20.22
CA HIS A 405 -8.22 -14.07 -19.48
C HIS A 405 -7.30 -15.29 -19.47
N THR A 406 -7.82 -16.47 -19.09
CA THR A 406 -7.02 -17.71 -19.05
C THR A 406 -6.55 -18.14 -20.45
N MET A 407 -7.40 -18.00 -21.48
CA MET A 407 -7.02 -18.27 -22.87
C MET A 407 -5.90 -17.35 -23.34
N THR A 408 -5.97 -16.08 -22.96
CA THR A 408 -4.98 -15.06 -23.32
C THR A 408 -3.66 -15.27 -22.60
N LEU A 409 -3.66 -15.71 -21.34
CA LEU A 409 -2.43 -15.98 -20.58
C LEU A 409 -1.67 -17.21 -21.10
N PHE A 410 -2.39 -18.27 -21.45
CA PHE A 410 -1.78 -19.55 -21.85
C PHE A 410 -1.76 -19.80 -23.36
N TRP A 411 -2.22 -18.82 -24.15
CA TRP A 411 -2.41 -18.94 -25.61
C TRP A 411 -3.17 -20.23 -25.99
N LEU A 412 -4.20 -20.57 -25.20
CA LEU A 412 -4.99 -21.78 -25.40
C LEU A 412 -6.04 -21.55 -26.49
N SER A 413 -6.25 -22.58 -27.32
CA SER A 413 -7.39 -22.57 -28.24
C SER A 413 -8.71 -22.66 -27.46
N PRO A 414 -9.81 -22.08 -27.99
CA PRO A 414 -11.12 -22.14 -27.34
C PRO A 414 -11.60 -23.57 -27.02
N LYS A 415 -11.11 -24.57 -27.77
CA LYS A 415 -11.45 -25.99 -27.60
C LYS A 415 -10.68 -26.67 -26.46
N LYS A 416 -9.53 -26.14 -26.04
CA LYS A 416 -8.63 -26.72 -25.01
C LYS A 416 -8.69 -25.94 -23.70
N GLN A 417 -9.89 -25.59 -23.24
CA GLN A 417 -10.05 -24.87 -21.96
C GLN A 417 -9.79 -25.80 -20.78
N ILE A 418 -9.05 -25.27 -19.78
CA ILE A 418 -8.82 -25.95 -18.51
C ILE A 418 -10.15 -26.00 -17.76
N ARG A 419 -10.69 -27.21 -17.55
CA ARG A 419 -11.93 -27.39 -16.79
C ARG A 419 -11.69 -27.07 -15.33
N GLY A 420 -12.56 -26.25 -14.75
CA GLY A 420 -12.58 -25.99 -13.32
C GLY A 420 -12.90 -27.25 -12.50
N ARG A 421 -12.62 -27.18 -11.19
CA ARG A 421 -12.88 -28.28 -10.27
C ARG A 421 -14.37 -28.62 -10.20
N VAL A 422 -14.69 -29.91 -10.29
CA VAL A 422 -16.05 -30.42 -10.05
C VAL A 422 -16.36 -30.33 -8.55
N LEU A 423 -17.44 -29.62 -8.20
CA LEU A 423 -17.84 -29.39 -6.81
C LEU A 423 -19.12 -30.15 -6.48
N THR A 424 -19.20 -30.66 -5.25
CA THR A 424 -20.44 -31.28 -4.74
C THR A 424 -21.51 -30.22 -4.47
N LYS A 425 -22.80 -30.61 -4.43
CA LYS A 425 -23.92 -29.71 -4.11
C LYS A 425 -23.73 -28.98 -2.77
N ALA A 426 -23.25 -29.70 -1.75
CA ALA A 426 -22.96 -29.14 -0.43
C ALA A 426 -21.82 -28.10 -0.47
N GLN A 427 -20.74 -28.39 -1.20
CA GLN A 427 -19.63 -27.46 -1.40
C GLN A 427 -20.08 -26.19 -2.13
N ARG A 428 -20.90 -26.32 -3.18
CA ARG A 428 -21.47 -25.18 -3.90
C ARG A 428 -22.31 -24.31 -2.97
N ARG A 429 -23.24 -24.89 -2.19
CA ARG A 429 -24.07 -24.14 -1.23
C ARG A 429 -23.24 -23.38 -0.21
N ARG A 430 -22.21 -24.02 0.36
CA ARG A 430 -21.30 -23.38 1.31
C ARG A 430 -20.54 -22.21 0.68
N ARG A 431 -20.04 -22.38 -0.56
CA ARG A 431 -19.34 -21.31 -1.30
C ARG A 431 -20.26 -20.14 -1.59
N THR A 432 -21.49 -20.39 -2.04
CA THR A 432 -22.48 -19.32 -2.29
C THR A 432 -22.78 -18.52 -1.03
N PHE A 433 -22.96 -19.18 0.12
CA PHE A 433 -23.18 -18.48 1.39
C PHE A 433 -22.00 -17.60 1.80
N ILE A 434 -20.77 -18.10 1.63
CA ILE A 434 -19.55 -17.32 1.88
C ILE A 434 -19.51 -16.09 0.95
N VAL A 435 -19.72 -16.31 -0.36
CA VAL A 435 -19.68 -15.24 -1.35
C VAL A 435 -20.72 -14.18 -1.02
N MET A 436 -21.97 -14.55 -0.73
CA MET A 436 -23.03 -13.60 -0.40
C MET A 436 -22.67 -12.71 0.80
N ARG A 437 -22.16 -13.30 1.90
CA ARG A 437 -21.76 -12.54 3.09
C ARG A 437 -20.62 -11.56 2.79
N TYR A 438 -19.59 -12.03 2.09
CA TYR A 438 -18.40 -11.21 1.81
C TYR A 438 -18.61 -10.22 0.66
N PHE A 439 -19.57 -10.49 -0.24
CA PHE A 439 -20.04 -9.55 -1.24
C PHE A 439 -20.70 -8.33 -0.57
N VAL A 440 -21.62 -8.54 0.38
CA VAL A 440 -22.24 -7.44 1.13
C VAL A 440 -21.20 -6.62 1.89
N LEU A 441 -20.28 -7.30 2.60
CA LEU A 441 -19.19 -6.62 3.31
C LEU A 441 -18.29 -5.82 2.35
N TYR A 442 -17.99 -6.37 1.18
CA TYR A 442 -17.15 -5.74 0.18
C TYR A 442 -17.75 -4.43 -0.32
N PHE A 443 -19.02 -4.45 -0.72
CA PHE A 443 -19.71 -3.27 -1.24
C PHE A 443 -20.00 -2.23 -0.16
N LEU A 444 -20.18 -2.64 1.09
CA LEU A 444 -20.25 -1.70 2.22
C LEU A 444 -18.92 -0.93 2.37
N ILE A 445 -17.79 -1.64 2.33
CA ILE A 445 -16.47 -1.00 2.43
C ILE A 445 -16.16 -0.15 1.19
N LEU A 446 -16.55 -0.60 -0.01
CA LEU A 446 -16.45 0.21 -1.22
C LEU A 446 -17.26 1.50 -1.11
N ALA A 447 -18.51 1.42 -0.63
CA ALA A 447 -19.36 2.59 -0.42
C ALA A 447 -18.75 3.56 0.59
N LEU A 448 -18.16 3.05 1.68
CA LEU A 448 -17.41 3.88 2.64
C LEU A 448 -16.25 4.63 1.96
N PHE A 449 -15.43 3.94 1.16
CA PHE A 449 -14.30 4.57 0.46
C PHE A 449 -14.75 5.60 -0.58
N LEU A 450 -15.83 5.32 -1.30
CA LEU A 450 -16.42 6.28 -2.23
C LEU A 450 -16.98 7.50 -1.48
N ALA A 451 -17.64 7.29 -0.33
CA ALA A 451 -18.14 8.39 0.49
C ALA A 451 -17.01 9.32 0.95
N LEU A 452 -15.85 8.79 1.35
CA LEU A 452 -14.69 9.59 1.75
C LEU A 452 -14.13 10.46 0.60
N LEU A 453 -14.27 10.03 -0.66
CA LEU A 453 -13.85 10.85 -1.79
C LEU A 453 -14.92 11.87 -2.21
N ILE A 454 -16.19 11.48 -2.11
CA ILE A 454 -17.31 12.24 -2.64
C ILE A 454 -17.78 13.31 -1.67
N VAL A 455 -17.91 12.98 -0.37
CA VAL A 455 -18.45 13.89 0.65
C VAL A 455 -17.66 15.19 0.70
N PRO A 456 -16.31 15.20 0.77
CA PRO A 456 -15.49 16.41 0.73
C PRO A 456 -15.77 17.36 -0.43
N VAL A 457 -15.95 16.82 -1.62
CA VAL A 457 -16.17 17.60 -2.84
C VAL A 457 -17.50 18.35 -2.74
N PHE A 458 -18.53 17.70 -2.19
CA PHE A 458 -19.85 18.30 -2.04
C PHE A 458 -19.95 19.22 -0.82
N THR A 459 -19.30 18.90 0.30
CA THR A 459 -19.37 19.69 1.54
C THR A 459 -18.52 20.96 1.49
N ALA A 460 -17.55 21.06 0.58
CA ALA A 460 -16.69 22.23 0.40
C ALA A 460 -17.46 23.56 0.26
N GLY A 461 -18.64 23.54 -0.36
CA GLY A 461 -19.49 24.74 -0.54
C GLY A 461 -20.38 25.10 0.65
N PHE A 462 -20.57 24.19 1.61
CA PHE A 462 -21.54 24.36 2.71
C PHE A 462 -20.89 24.63 4.06
N LEU A 463 -19.57 24.47 4.18
CA LEU A 463 -18.91 24.62 5.47
C LEU A 463 -18.67 26.10 5.79
N PRO A 464 -19.03 26.55 7.01
CA PRO A 464 -18.77 27.92 7.44
C PRO A 464 -17.27 28.18 7.45
N LYS A 465 -16.87 29.43 7.16
CA LYS A 465 -15.47 29.87 7.23
C LYS A 465 -14.98 29.72 8.67
N LEU A 466 -14.29 28.61 8.95
CA LEU A 466 -13.73 28.31 10.27
C LEU A 466 -12.51 29.18 10.59
N ASP A 467 -11.91 29.78 9.55
CA ASP A 467 -10.72 30.64 9.64
C ASP A 467 -10.93 31.77 10.65
N ASP A 468 -12.11 32.40 10.65
CA ASP A 468 -12.43 33.53 11.53
C ASP A 468 -12.47 33.12 13.02
N LYS A 469 -12.72 31.83 13.31
CA LYS A 469 -12.71 31.29 14.68
C LYS A 469 -11.32 30.87 15.16
N LEU A 470 -10.35 30.71 14.25
CA LEU A 470 -8.97 30.34 14.57
C LEU A 470 -8.06 31.56 14.73
N ALA A 471 -8.54 32.74 14.33
CA ALA A 471 -7.82 34.01 14.46
C ALA A 471 -7.42 34.29 15.93
N GLY A 472 -6.16 34.65 16.17
CA GLY A 472 -5.63 34.91 17.51
C GLY A 472 -5.26 33.67 18.33
N THR A 473 -5.37 32.46 17.76
CA THR A 473 -4.90 31.22 18.38
C THR A 473 -3.55 30.77 17.79
N PRO A 474 -2.78 29.88 18.45
CA PRO A 474 -1.59 29.28 17.85
C PRO A 474 -1.84 28.49 16.56
N LEU A 475 -3.12 28.24 16.22
CA LEU A 475 -3.56 27.55 15.01
C LEU A 475 -3.99 28.54 13.91
N GLU A 476 -3.68 29.83 14.07
CA GLU A 476 -3.89 30.83 13.02
C GLU A 476 -3.08 30.46 11.76
N GLY A 477 -3.71 30.64 10.60
CA GLY A 477 -3.10 30.29 9.30
C GLY A 477 -2.99 28.79 9.05
N LEU A 478 -3.65 27.94 9.85
CA LEU A 478 -3.64 26.49 9.64
C LEU A 478 -4.46 26.07 8.42
N ILE A 479 -5.50 26.79 8.02
CA ILE A 479 -6.29 26.47 6.82
C ILE A 479 -5.73 27.26 5.62
N GLN A 480 -5.56 26.58 4.49
CA GLN A 480 -5.09 27.21 3.26
C GLN A 480 -6.25 27.94 2.59
N PRO A 481 -6.09 29.22 2.24
CA PRO A 481 -7.09 29.91 1.44
C PRO A 481 -7.19 29.25 0.05
N ASN A 482 -8.40 29.28 -0.51
CA ASN A 482 -8.68 28.77 -1.84
C ASN A 482 -9.39 29.84 -2.68
N GLY A 483 -9.22 29.79 -4.01
CA GLY A 483 -9.82 30.76 -4.93
C GLY A 483 -9.24 32.19 -4.85
N GLN A 484 -7.98 32.34 -4.49
CA GLN A 484 -7.28 33.64 -4.55
C GLN A 484 -6.92 34.01 -6.00
N ASP A 485 -6.88 35.32 -6.30
CA ASP A 485 -6.39 35.83 -7.60
C ASP A 485 -4.86 35.68 -7.65
N ASN A 486 -4.42 34.52 -8.15
CA ASN A 486 -3.02 34.16 -8.37
C ASN A 486 -2.63 34.49 -9.81
N ASP A 487 -2.49 35.77 -10.16
CA ASP A 487 -1.98 36.12 -11.49
C ASP A 487 -0.61 36.79 -11.42
N ASP A 488 0.39 35.91 -11.45
CA ASP A 488 1.80 36.15 -11.74
C ASP A 488 2.19 35.65 -13.14
N THR A 489 1.22 35.60 -14.08
CA THR A 489 1.43 35.15 -15.47
C THR A 489 1.15 36.26 -16.49
N GLY A 490 1.62 36.06 -17.72
CA GLY A 490 1.41 37.01 -18.82
C GLY A 490 1.96 38.41 -18.52
N THR A 491 1.12 39.44 -18.61
CA THR A 491 1.49 40.83 -18.35
C THR A 491 1.67 41.15 -16.86
N ARG A 492 1.23 40.26 -15.96
CA ARG A 492 1.36 40.40 -14.50
C ARG A 492 2.57 39.64 -13.92
N ALA A 493 3.38 38.99 -14.77
CA ALA A 493 4.57 38.28 -14.35
C ALA A 493 5.65 39.25 -13.79
N PRO A 494 6.46 38.84 -12.79
CA PRO A 494 7.61 39.61 -12.31
C PRO A 494 8.57 39.93 -13.46
N SER A 495 9.11 41.15 -13.50
CA SER A 495 10.07 41.59 -14.52
C SER A 495 11.37 40.77 -14.57
N THR A 496 11.61 39.94 -13.55
CA THR A 496 12.73 39.01 -13.43
C THR A 496 12.52 37.69 -14.17
N ILE A 497 11.32 37.40 -14.67
CA ILE A 497 10.98 36.15 -15.35
C ILE A 497 10.82 36.39 -16.86
N VAL A 498 11.57 35.64 -17.67
CA VAL A 498 11.43 35.66 -19.12
C VAL A 498 10.10 35.02 -19.51
N THR A 499 9.12 35.83 -19.91
CA THR A 499 7.83 35.34 -20.40
C THR A 499 7.96 34.88 -21.85
N THR A 500 8.29 33.61 -22.08
CA THR A 500 8.06 32.98 -23.38
C THR A 500 6.64 32.41 -23.39
N THR A 501 5.64 33.23 -23.66
CA THR A 501 4.33 32.69 -24.05
C THR A 501 4.52 31.97 -25.38
N GLY A 502 4.71 30.64 -25.34
CA GLY A 502 4.58 29.82 -26.53
C GLY A 502 3.18 30.04 -27.09
N VAL A 503 3.09 30.45 -28.35
CA VAL A 503 1.81 30.55 -29.05
C VAL A 503 1.19 29.15 -29.03
N HIS A 504 0.15 28.94 -28.22
CA HIS A 504 -0.60 27.69 -28.28
C HIS A 504 -1.06 27.53 -29.73
N PRO A 505 -0.79 26.40 -30.41
CA PRO A 505 -1.36 26.17 -31.72
C PRO A 505 -2.89 26.23 -31.56
N LEU A 506 -3.53 27.11 -32.33
CA LEU A 506 -4.98 27.19 -32.44
C LEU A 506 -5.46 25.85 -33.01
N ILE A 507 -5.85 24.92 -32.14
CA ILE A 507 -6.56 23.72 -32.55
C ILE A 507 -7.97 24.17 -32.94
N LYS A 508 -8.15 24.56 -34.22
CA LYS A 508 -9.48 24.69 -34.81
C LYS A 508 -10.08 23.29 -34.87
N THR A 509 -10.97 22.97 -33.94
CA THR A 509 -11.88 21.85 -34.11
C THR A 509 -12.84 22.20 -35.23
N VAL A 510 -12.54 21.76 -36.45
CA VAL A 510 -13.51 21.74 -37.53
C VAL A 510 -14.54 20.68 -37.16
N ILE A 511 -15.78 21.11 -36.95
CA ILE A 511 -16.91 20.21 -36.81
C ILE A 511 -17.08 19.54 -38.18
N TRP A 512 -16.79 18.25 -38.26
CA TRP A 512 -17.19 17.40 -39.37
C TRP A 512 -18.40 16.58 -38.95
#